data_AF-A0A6P7SZL2-F1
#
_entry.id   AF-A0A6P7SZL2-F1
#
_cell.length_a   1.000
_cell.length_b   1.000
_cell.length_c   1.000
_cell.angle_alpha   90.00
_cell.angle_beta   90.00
_cell.angle_gamma   90.00
#
_symmetry.space_group_name_H-M   'P 1'
#
loop_
_entity.id
_entity.type
_entity.pdbx_description
1 polymer ?
#
loop_
_entity_poly.entity_id
_entity_poly.type
_entity_poly.pdbx_seq_one_letter_code
_entity_poly.pdbx_strand_id
1 'polypeptide(L)'
;MLHRGAMEVLGKTFQDIRGNNKTMGEVTFILSGDFRQTLPVILRRTRSDEVSWNKVLKFSFNTNVPASLHGDQCAKQFPTCLFQLGNGKVPFDGNDDISLSQYAIMMNSPAQLKNSVLPDLSNNYNSRKWL
;
A
#
# COMPACT_ATOMS: atom_id res chain seq x y z
N MET A 1 7.99 -4.83 1.49
CA MET A 1 9.43 -4.82 1.12
C MET A 1 10.41 -5.24 2.22
N LEU A 2 9.99 -5.42 3.48
CA LEU A 2 10.91 -5.81 4.56
C LEU A 2 11.05 -7.34 4.69
N HIS A 3 12.28 -7.87 4.66
CA HIS A 3 12.59 -9.30 4.79
C HIS A 3 12.85 -9.70 6.25
N ARG A 4 12.49 -10.94 6.64
CA ARG A 4 12.71 -11.48 8.00
C ARG A 4 14.17 -11.41 8.43
N GLY A 5 15.10 -11.85 7.59
CA GLY A 5 16.52 -11.80 7.90
C GLY A 5 17.04 -10.37 8.13
N ALA A 6 16.51 -9.39 7.40
CA ALA A 6 16.89 -7.99 7.61
C ALA A 6 16.46 -7.48 8.99
N MET A 7 15.27 -7.89 9.45
CA MET A 7 14.78 -7.53 10.79
C MET A 7 15.56 -8.21 11.91
N GLU A 8 15.99 -9.46 11.71
CA GLU A 8 16.82 -10.17 12.69
C GLU A 8 18.22 -9.56 12.80
N VAL A 9 18.85 -9.24 11.67
CA VAL A 9 20.15 -8.55 11.65
C VAL A 9 20.03 -7.20 12.34
N LEU A 10 19.02 -6.41 12.00
CA LEU A 10 18.76 -5.12 12.61
C LEU A 10 18.59 -5.22 14.14
N GLY A 11 17.82 -6.22 14.60
CA GLY A 11 17.63 -6.46 16.03
C GLY A 11 18.93 -6.79 16.75
N LYS A 12 19.78 -7.64 16.17
CA LYS A 12 21.10 -7.96 16.70
C LYS A 12 22.02 -6.74 16.72
N THR A 13 22.02 -5.94 15.64
CA THR A 13 22.81 -4.69 15.59
C THR A 13 22.45 -3.75 16.74
N PHE A 14 21.18 -3.60 17.10
CA PHE A 14 20.80 -2.77 18.25
C PHE A 14 21.20 -3.37 19.60
N GLN A 15 21.18 -4.69 19.73
CA GLN A 15 21.67 -5.36 20.94
C GLN A 15 23.18 -5.13 21.12
N ASP A 16 23.95 -5.29 20.04
CA ASP A 16 25.39 -5.10 20.03
C ASP A 16 25.78 -3.66 20.33
N ILE A 17 25.16 -2.68 19.67
CA ILE A 17 25.44 -1.24 19.88
C ILE A 17 25.15 -0.82 21.32
N ARG A 18 24.13 -1.40 21.95
CA ARG A 18 23.69 -1.00 23.31
C ARG A 18 24.24 -1.88 24.42
N GLY A 19 24.95 -2.96 24.09
CA GLY A 19 25.35 -3.98 25.05
C GLY A 19 24.15 -4.57 25.82
N ASN A 20 22.99 -4.66 25.17
CA ASN A 20 21.73 -5.07 25.80
C ASN A 20 21.08 -6.21 25.03
N ASN A 21 21.03 -7.39 25.63
CA ASN A 21 20.53 -8.61 24.99
C ASN A 21 19.00 -8.70 24.91
N LYS A 22 18.26 -7.71 25.41
CA LYS A 22 16.80 -7.65 25.27
C LYS A 22 16.39 -7.40 23.82
N THR A 23 15.15 -7.72 23.46
CA THR A 23 14.62 -7.56 22.09
C THR A 23 14.87 -6.14 21.57
N MET A 24 15.43 -6.03 20.36
CA MET A 24 15.78 -4.74 19.72
C MET A 24 16.66 -3.84 20.60
N GLY A 25 17.42 -4.39 21.56
CA GLY A 25 18.23 -3.64 22.50
C GLY A 25 17.42 -2.67 23.40
N GLU A 26 16.12 -2.93 23.64
CA GLU A 26 15.14 -2.01 24.28
C GLU A 26 14.82 -0.73 23.46
N VAL A 27 15.12 -0.71 22.16
CA VAL A 27 14.78 0.47 21.35
C VAL A 27 13.32 0.37 20.93
N THR A 28 12.58 1.45 21.13
CA THR A 28 11.22 1.59 20.59
C THR A 28 11.32 1.92 19.10
N PHE A 29 10.76 1.05 18.25
CA PHE A 29 10.64 1.28 16.81
C PHE A 29 9.19 1.35 16.38
N ILE A 30 8.91 2.24 15.45
CA ILE A 30 7.63 2.34 14.76
C ILE A 30 7.88 1.96 13.30
N LEU A 31 7.20 0.91 12.85
CA LEU A 31 7.17 0.53 11.45
C LEU A 31 5.85 1.01 10.85
N SER A 32 5.92 1.71 9.73
CA SER A 32 4.76 2.15 8.97
C SER A 32 4.92 1.72 7.51
N GLY A 33 3.83 1.32 6.89
CA GLY A 33 3.80 0.89 5.50
C GLY A 33 2.51 0.15 5.16
N ASP A 34 2.17 0.12 3.88
CA ASP A 34 1.05 -0.69 3.40
C ASP A 34 1.55 -2.08 3.02
N PHE A 35 1.31 -3.05 3.90
CA PHE A 35 1.70 -4.44 3.68
C PHE A 35 0.89 -5.12 2.56
N ARG A 36 -0.19 -4.49 2.08
CA ARG A 36 -1.00 -4.99 0.95
C ARG A 36 -0.47 -4.52 -0.40
N GLN A 37 0.34 -3.47 -0.46
CA GLN A 37 0.79 -2.86 -1.73
C GLN A 37 1.78 -3.75 -2.48
N THR A 38 2.79 -4.29 -1.80
CA THR A 38 3.79 -5.15 -2.42
C THR A 38 4.48 -6.01 -1.36
N LEU A 39 4.24 -7.32 -1.43
CA LEU A 39 5.02 -8.28 -0.67
C LEU A 39 6.50 -8.15 -1.10
N PRO A 40 7.48 -8.30 -0.18
CA PRO A 40 8.89 -8.28 -0.57
C PRO A 40 9.12 -9.24 -1.74
N VAL A 41 9.73 -8.76 -2.82
CA VAL A 41 10.10 -9.61 -3.95
C VAL A 41 11.24 -10.51 -3.47
N ILE A 42 10.93 -11.77 -3.19
CA ILE A 42 11.90 -12.79 -2.79
C ILE A 42 11.87 -13.87 -3.88
N LEU A 43 13.00 -14.07 -4.55
CA LEU A 43 13.12 -14.93 -5.74
C LEU A 43 12.77 -16.41 -5.48
N ARG A 44 12.75 -16.85 -4.21
CA ARG A 44 12.38 -18.19 -3.75
C ARG A 44 11.67 -18.09 -2.41
N ARG A 45 10.34 -18.26 -2.40
CA ARG A 45 9.52 -18.10 -1.20
C ARG A 45 9.47 -19.42 -0.43
N THR A 46 9.92 -19.41 0.81
CA THR A 46 9.60 -20.43 1.81
C THR A 46 8.75 -19.78 2.90
N ARG A 47 7.83 -20.52 3.53
CA ARG A 47 7.02 -19.96 4.65
C ARG A 47 7.87 -19.37 5.78
N SER A 48 9.14 -19.78 5.89
CA SER A 48 10.11 -19.25 6.84
C SER A 48 10.56 -17.81 6.57
N ASP A 49 10.28 -17.24 5.39
CA ASP A 49 10.73 -15.89 5.02
C ASP A 49 9.73 -14.80 5.44
N GLU A 50 8.57 -15.20 5.96
CA GLU A 50 7.57 -14.28 6.51
C GLU A 50 7.95 -13.81 7.91
N VAL A 51 7.91 -12.49 8.12
CA VAL A 51 8.13 -11.88 9.43
C VAL A 51 6.96 -12.25 10.35
N SER A 52 7.23 -12.92 11.47
CA SER A 52 6.20 -13.21 12.48
C SER A 52 5.95 -11.97 13.36
N TRP A 53 4.82 -11.30 13.13
CA TRP A 53 4.44 -10.05 13.80
C TRP A 53 3.75 -10.25 15.16
N ASN A 54 3.93 -11.39 15.81
CA ASN A 54 3.19 -11.76 17.03
C ASN A 54 3.61 -10.95 18.27
N LYS A 55 4.76 -10.28 18.21
CA LYS A 55 5.33 -9.49 19.31
C LYS A 55 5.24 -7.97 19.08
N VAL A 56 4.55 -7.54 18.02
CA VAL A 56 4.45 -6.12 17.63
C VAL A 56 3.03 -5.62 17.86
N LEU A 57 2.91 -4.46 18.51
CA LEU A 57 1.64 -3.74 18.62
C LEU A 57 1.24 -3.23 17.24
N LYS A 58 0.03 -3.58 16.78
CA LYS A 58 -0.46 -3.25 15.45
C LYS A 58 -1.47 -2.11 15.56
N PHE A 59 -1.22 -1.04 14.83
CA PHE A 59 -2.18 0.03 14.61
C PHE A 59 -2.54 0.05 13.13
N SER A 60 -3.84 0.03 12.84
CA SER A 60 -4.35 0.09 11.47
C SER A 60 -5.04 1.43 11.26
N PHE A 61 -4.60 2.16 10.24
CA PHE A 61 -5.32 3.34 9.76
C PHE A 61 -6.31 2.91 8.69
N ASN A 62 -7.60 3.15 8.91
CA ASN A 62 -8.66 2.78 7.97
C ASN A 62 -9.13 3.97 7.11
N THR A 63 -8.57 5.16 7.32
CA THR A 63 -9.00 6.39 6.63
C THR A 63 -8.01 6.73 5.52
N ASN A 64 -8.42 6.61 4.26
CA ASN A 64 -7.66 7.14 3.13
C ASN A 64 -7.83 8.66 3.09
N VAL A 65 -6.93 9.38 3.73
CA VAL A 65 -6.90 10.84 3.80
C VAL A 65 -6.88 11.53 2.42
N PRO A 66 -6.17 11.03 1.37
CA PRO A 66 -6.07 11.73 0.08
C PRO A 66 -7.41 11.94 -0.65
N ALA A 67 -8.37 11.03 -0.49
CA ALA A 67 -9.63 11.11 -1.23
C ALA A 67 -10.64 12.08 -0.60
N SER A 68 -10.45 12.51 0.65
CA SER A 68 -11.32 13.49 1.29
C SER A 68 -10.97 14.94 0.96
N LEU A 69 -9.85 15.20 0.27
CA LEU A 69 -9.31 16.55 0.07
C LEU A 69 -10.11 17.43 -0.90
N HIS A 70 -10.91 16.86 -1.79
CA HIS A 70 -11.61 17.62 -2.85
C HIS A 70 -13.13 17.77 -2.66
N GLY A 71 -13.69 17.26 -1.56
CA GLY A 71 -15.13 17.40 -1.28
C GLY A 71 -16.07 16.70 -2.27
N ASP A 72 -15.53 15.95 -3.23
CA ASP A 72 -16.30 15.20 -4.20
C ASP A 72 -17.02 14.01 -3.51
N GLN A 73 -18.32 13.91 -3.76
CA GLN A 73 -19.17 12.87 -3.20
C GLN A 73 -18.79 11.48 -3.74
N CYS A 74 -18.21 11.39 -4.95
CA CYS A 74 -17.61 10.17 -5.50
C CYS A 74 -16.28 9.82 -4.82
N ALA A 75 -15.53 10.81 -4.36
CA ALA A 75 -14.24 10.58 -3.68
C ALA A 75 -14.40 9.93 -2.30
N LYS A 76 -15.61 9.87 -1.73
CA LYS A 76 -15.90 9.03 -0.54
C LYS A 76 -16.04 7.54 -0.87
N GLN A 77 -16.51 7.21 -2.08
CA GLN A 77 -16.72 5.83 -2.52
C GLN A 77 -15.39 5.18 -2.94
N PHE A 78 -14.48 5.95 -3.54
CA PHE A 78 -13.21 5.45 -4.03
C PHE A 78 -12.32 4.78 -2.96
N PRO A 79 -12.10 5.37 -1.75
CA PRO A 79 -11.45 4.69 -0.63
C PRO A 79 -12.09 3.38 -0.22
N THR A 80 -13.41 3.35 -0.19
CA THR A 80 -14.18 2.18 0.24
C THR A 80 -14.01 1.06 -0.77
N CYS A 81 -14.08 1.39 -2.07
CA CYS A 81 -13.76 0.49 -3.18
C CYS A 81 -12.35 -0.09 -3.09
N LEU A 82 -11.33 0.78 -2.96
CA LEU A 82 -9.94 0.35 -2.81
C LEU A 82 -9.73 -0.54 -1.57
N PHE A 83 -10.42 -0.24 -0.48
CA PHE A 83 -10.33 -1.04 0.74
C PHE A 83 -10.97 -2.42 0.58
N GLN A 84 -12.11 -2.52 -0.12
CA GLN A 84 -12.73 -3.80 -0.46
C GLN A 84 -11.81 -4.63 -1.37
N LEU A 85 -11.26 -4.00 -2.42
CA LEU A 85 -10.29 -4.62 -3.33
C LEU A 85 -9.05 -5.13 -2.60
N GLY A 86 -8.41 -4.28 -1.79
CA GLY A 86 -7.20 -4.65 -1.04
C GLY A 86 -7.43 -5.73 0.03
N ASN A 87 -8.67 -5.96 0.45
CA ASN A 87 -9.03 -7.02 1.39
C ASN A 87 -9.59 -8.28 0.71
N GLY A 88 -9.63 -8.33 -0.62
CA GLY A 88 -10.23 -9.43 -1.37
C GLY A 88 -11.75 -9.59 -1.16
N LYS A 89 -12.44 -8.52 -0.73
CA LYS A 89 -13.89 -8.48 -0.53
C LYS A 89 -14.59 -7.92 -1.77
N VAL A 90 -14.26 -8.46 -2.93
CA VAL A 90 -14.81 -8.03 -4.22
C VAL A 90 -15.64 -9.16 -4.82
N PRO A 91 -16.71 -8.84 -5.55
CA PRO A 91 -17.49 -9.87 -6.23
C PRO A 91 -16.63 -10.50 -7.33
N PHE A 92 -16.56 -11.83 -7.28
CA PHE A 92 -16.04 -12.64 -8.37
C PHE A 92 -17.14 -12.87 -9.40
N ASP A 93 -16.77 -12.92 -10.67
CA ASP A 93 -17.67 -13.37 -11.71
C ASP A 93 -17.78 -14.91 -11.71
N GLY A 94 -18.59 -15.46 -12.62
CA GLY A 94 -18.79 -16.90 -12.74
C GLY A 94 -17.54 -17.69 -13.19
N ASN A 95 -16.43 -17.00 -13.49
CA ASN A 95 -15.15 -17.58 -13.90
C ASN A 95 -14.06 -17.40 -12.82
N ASP A 96 -14.43 -17.03 -11.59
CA ASP A 96 -13.50 -16.69 -10.50
C ASP A 96 -12.61 -15.46 -10.77
N ASP A 97 -12.96 -14.63 -11.77
CA ASP A 97 -12.25 -13.39 -12.06
C ASP A 97 -12.87 -12.20 -11.32
N ILE A 98 -12.04 -11.20 -11.01
CA ILE A 98 -12.50 -9.96 -10.36
C ILE A 98 -13.08 -9.02 -11.42
N SER A 99 -14.37 -8.66 -11.29
CA SER A 99 -14.97 -7.65 -12.17
C SER A 99 -14.49 -6.25 -11.80
N LEU A 100 -13.65 -5.65 -12.64
CA LEU A 100 -13.13 -4.29 -12.46
C LEU A 100 -14.10 -3.18 -12.88
N SER A 101 -15.25 -3.53 -13.46
CA SER A 101 -16.24 -2.58 -14.00
C SER A 101 -16.77 -1.58 -12.95
N GLN A 102 -16.78 -1.98 -11.67
CA GLN A 102 -17.22 -1.13 -10.55
C GLN A 102 -16.07 -0.30 -9.93
N TYR A 103 -14.82 -0.58 -10.32
CA TYR A 103 -13.62 -0.03 -9.69
C TYR A 103 -12.77 0.81 -10.66
N ALA A 104 -12.91 0.58 -11.97
CA ALA A 104 -12.09 1.20 -13.00
C ALA A 104 -12.94 1.56 -14.22
N ILE A 105 -12.57 2.67 -14.86
CA ILE A 105 -13.11 3.05 -16.17
C ILE A 105 -12.21 2.45 -17.22
N MET A 106 -12.75 1.51 -18.01
CA MET A 106 -12.02 0.93 -19.13
C MET A 106 -11.89 1.96 -20.26
N MET A 107 -10.65 2.22 -20.67
CA MET A 107 -10.33 3.11 -21.78
C MET A 107 -9.82 2.28 -22.95
N ASN A 108 -10.22 2.66 -24.17
CA ASN A 108 -9.88 1.91 -25.38
C ASN A 108 -8.52 2.31 -25.96
N SER A 109 -7.87 3.37 -25.43
CA SER A 109 -6.55 3.78 -25.86
C SER A 109 -5.77 4.57 -24.80
N PRO A 110 -4.43 4.56 -24.84
CA PRO A 110 -3.59 5.41 -24.00
C PRO A 110 -3.86 6.91 -24.20
N ALA A 111 -4.23 7.33 -25.41
CA ALA A 111 -4.55 8.74 -25.70
C ALA A 111 -5.82 9.20 -24.97
N GLN A 112 -6.86 8.35 -24.91
CA GLN A 112 -8.06 8.62 -24.12
C GLN A 112 -7.76 8.72 -22.63
N LEU A 113 -6.96 7.79 -22.10
CA LEU A 113 -6.53 7.82 -20.71
C LEU A 113 -5.77 9.10 -20.37
N LYS A 114 -4.81 9.50 -21.23
CA LYS A 114 -4.04 10.74 -21.05
C LYS A 114 -4.97 11.95 -20.97
N ASN A 115 -5.92 12.06 -21.89
CA ASN A 115 -6.83 13.19 -21.94
C ASN A 115 -7.86 13.19 -20.79
N SER A 116 -8.26 12.02 -20.30
CA SER A 116 -9.21 11.92 -19.18
C SER A 116 -8.57 12.22 -17.83
N VAL A 117 -7.31 11.80 -17.63
CA VAL A 117 -6.59 12.00 -16.36
C VAL A 117 -5.92 13.38 -16.31
N LEU A 118 -5.38 13.83 -17.45
CA LEU A 118 -4.60 15.06 -17.56
C LEU A 118 -5.07 15.87 -18.79
N PRO A 119 -6.28 16.48 -18.72
CA PRO A 119 -6.80 17.27 -19.83
C PRO A 119 -5.87 18.46 -20.12
N ASP A 120 -5.56 18.61 -21.41
CA ASP A 120 -4.72 19.70 -21.93
C ASP A 120 -3.38 19.87 -21.20
N LEU A 121 -2.73 18.75 -20.84
CA LEU A 121 -1.40 18.73 -20.20
C LEU A 121 -0.40 19.67 -20.89
N SER A 122 -0.38 19.72 -22.22
CA SER A 122 0.50 20.59 -23.00
C SER A 122 0.33 22.07 -22.69
N ASN A 123 -0.87 22.50 -22.29
CA ASN A 123 -1.19 23.88 -21.94
C ASN A 123 -1.09 24.13 -20.43
N ASN A 124 -1.30 23.10 -19.60
CA ASN A 124 -1.46 23.24 -18.16
C ASN A 124 -0.25 22.83 -17.32
N TYR A 125 0.81 22.27 -17.92
CA TYR A 125 1.96 21.73 -17.17
C TYR A 125 2.70 22.74 -16.27
N ASN A 126 2.58 24.05 -16.54
CA ASN A 126 3.18 25.11 -15.71
C ASN A 126 2.20 25.69 -14.66
N SER A 127 0.94 25.26 -14.63
CA SER A 127 -0.07 25.79 -13.72
C SER A 127 0.05 25.15 -12.34
N ARG A 128 0.41 25.95 -11.33
CA ARG A 128 0.42 25.53 -9.91
C ARG A 128 -0.97 25.25 -9.32
N LYS A 129 -2.04 25.56 -10.05
CA LYS A 129 -3.40 25.19 -9.68
C LYS A 129 -3.81 23.82 -10.24
N TRP A 130 -3.04 23.31 -11.20
CA TRP A 130 -3.33 22.08 -11.92
C TRP A 130 -2.49 20.90 -11.41
N LEU A 131 -1.29 21.17 -10.91
CA LEU A 131 -0.46 20.27 -10.10
C LEU A 131 -0.84 20.35 -8.62
#